data_AF-A0A536EB47-F1
#
_entry.id   AF-A0A536EB47-F1
#
_cell.length_a   1.000
_cell.length_b   1.000
_cell.length_c   1.000
_cell.angle_alpha   90.00
_cell.angle_beta   90.00
_cell.angle_gamma   90.00
#
_symmetry.space_group_name_H-M   'P 1'
#
loop_
_entity.id
_entity.type
_entity.pdbx_description
1 polymer ?
#
loop_
_entity_poly.entity_id
_entity_poly.type
_entity_poly.pdbx_seq_one_letter_code
_entity_poly.pdbx_strand_id
1 'polypeptide(L)'
;MKLPVVNAQGKELRSLEVDDSVFGIEPNHAVLHQAFVTQRNNQRAGTANTKTRGMVQGSTRKVRMQKYTGRARHGSIRAPIYVGGGIVFGPQPRDFGLAINKKMKRLAIRSALSGKVADGQLIVIDELTFKSPKTKEMLGILRKVGIERS
;
A
#
# COMPACT_ATOMS: atom_id res chain seq x y z
N MET A 1 -28.01 -12.94 6.97
CA MET A 1 -28.24 -11.49 7.19
C MET A 1 -28.98 -10.91 6.00
N LYS A 2 -29.79 -9.85 6.16
CA LYS A 2 -30.53 -9.19 5.07
C LYS A 2 -29.94 -7.82 4.75
N LEU A 3 -29.61 -7.57 3.48
CA LEU A 3 -29.15 -6.27 3.00
C LEU A 3 -30.18 -5.65 2.06
N PRO A 4 -30.51 -4.35 2.17
CA PRO A 4 -31.39 -3.69 1.22
C PRO A 4 -30.69 -3.53 -0.14
N VAL A 5 -31.39 -3.88 -1.20
CA VAL A 5 -30.97 -3.63 -2.58
C VAL A 5 -31.64 -2.37 -3.07
N VAL A 6 -30.84 -1.39 -3.48
CA VAL A 6 -31.32 -0.12 -4.02
C VAL A 6 -31.20 -0.08 -5.54
N ASN A 7 -32.11 0.65 -6.19
CA ASN A 7 -31.99 0.96 -7.61
C ASN A 7 -31.05 2.17 -7.84
N ALA A 8 -30.74 2.46 -9.11
CA ALA A 8 -29.94 3.64 -9.50
C ALA A 8 -30.58 5.00 -9.15
N GLN A 9 -31.81 5.00 -8.59
CA GLN A 9 -32.54 6.17 -8.14
C GLN A 9 -32.58 6.29 -6.61
N GLY A 10 -31.97 5.37 -5.86
CA GLY A 10 -31.94 5.36 -4.39
C GLY A 10 -33.17 4.75 -3.73
N LYS A 11 -34.06 4.10 -4.49
CA LYS A 11 -35.24 3.41 -3.92
C LYS A 11 -34.90 1.95 -3.61
N GLU A 12 -35.30 1.49 -2.44
CA GLU A 12 -35.23 0.08 -2.05
C GLU A 12 -36.18 -0.76 -2.91
N LEU A 13 -35.64 -1.81 -3.53
CA LEU A 13 -36.40 -2.74 -4.36
C LEU A 13 -36.76 -4.01 -3.59
N ARG A 14 -35.77 -4.60 -2.92
CA ARG A 14 -35.86 -5.90 -2.26
C ARG A 14 -34.77 -6.06 -1.21
N SER A 15 -34.95 -7.00 -0.27
CA SER A 15 -33.90 -7.44 0.65
C SER A 15 -33.17 -8.66 0.09
N LEU A 16 -31.85 -8.60 -0.01
CA LEU A 16 -30.99 -9.74 -0.38
C LEU A 16 -30.61 -10.53 0.87
N GLU A 17 -30.81 -11.84 0.87
CA GLU A 17 -30.24 -12.73 1.89
C GLU A 17 -28.78 -13.04 1.55
N VAL A 18 -27.90 -12.81 2.53
CA VAL A 18 -26.45 -12.98 2.39
C VAL A 18 -25.90 -13.85 3.50
N ASP A 19 -24.84 -14.59 3.17
CA ASP A 19 -24.17 -15.51 4.08
C ASP A 19 -23.60 -14.82 5.31
N ASP A 20 -24.05 -15.25 6.49
CA ASP A 20 -23.55 -14.76 7.78
C ASP A 20 -22.06 -15.08 7.98
N SER A 21 -21.58 -16.16 7.37
CA SER A 21 -20.15 -16.55 7.45
C SER A 21 -19.19 -15.54 6.80
N VAL A 22 -19.70 -14.59 5.99
CA VAL A 22 -18.92 -13.58 5.28
C VAL A 22 -19.21 -12.17 5.79
N PHE A 23 -20.48 -11.85 6.05
CA PHE A 23 -20.95 -10.50 6.39
C PHE A 23 -21.39 -10.32 7.85
N GLY A 24 -21.55 -11.42 8.59
CA GLY A 24 -22.02 -11.42 9.98
C GLY A 24 -20.99 -11.92 10.99
N ILE A 25 -19.70 -11.91 10.63
CA ILE A 25 -18.64 -12.34 11.57
C ILE A 25 -18.20 -11.18 12.46
N GLU A 26 -17.76 -11.50 13.68
CA GLU A 26 -17.08 -10.51 14.53
C GLU A 26 -15.72 -10.13 13.89
N PRO A 27 -15.51 -8.83 13.57
CA PRO A 27 -14.29 -8.41 12.88
C PRO A 27 -13.02 -8.64 13.70
N ASN A 28 -12.04 -9.34 13.11
CA ASN A 28 -10.72 -9.47 13.72
C ASN A 28 -9.79 -8.30 13.30
N HIS A 29 -9.69 -7.29 14.15
CA HIS A 29 -8.91 -6.08 13.88
C HIS A 29 -7.40 -6.35 13.69
N ALA A 30 -6.82 -7.30 14.43
CA ALA A 30 -5.39 -7.60 14.34
C ALA A 30 -5.02 -8.18 12.97
N VAL A 31 -5.81 -9.14 12.50
CA VAL A 31 -5.62 -9.78 11.19
C VAL A 31 -5.89 -8.79 10.05
N LEU A 32 -6.88 -7.90 10.22
CA LEU A 32 -7.17 -6.83 9.27
C LEU A 32 -5.99 -5.87 9.15
N HIS A 33 -5.46 -5.38 10.27
CA HIS A 33 -4.30 -4.49 10.29
C HIS A 33 -3.07 -5.13 9.65
N GLN A 34 -2.78 -6.40 9.98
CA GLN A 34 -1.66 -7.12 9.39
C GLN A 34 -1.80 -7.28 7.87
N ALA A 35 -2.99 -7.63 7.38
CA ALA A 35 -3.26 -7.73 5.95
C ALA A 35 -3.08 -6.38 5.24
N PHE A 36 -3.53 -5.28 5.86
CA PHE A 36 -3.36 -3.92 5.34
C PHE A 36 -1.88 -3.52 5.24
N VAL A 37 -1.11 -3.70 6.32
CA VAL A 37 0.33 -3.39 6.33
C VAL A 37 1.08 -4.20 5.28
N THR A 38 0.76 -5.50 5.14
CA THR A 38 1.35 -6.33 4.09
C THR A 38 0.99 -5.82 2.69
N GLN A 39 -0.27 -5.50 2.42
CA GLN A 39 -0.68 -4.95 1.12
C GLN A 39 0.07 -3.65 0.81
N ARG A 40 0.20 -2.74 1.78
CA ARG A 40 0.92 -1.47 1.63
C ARG A 40 2.42 -1.67 1.39
N ASN A 41 3.05 -2.60 2.09
CA ASN A 41 4.46 -2.93 1.86
C ASN A 41 4.69 -3.54 0.48
N ASN A 42 3.81 -4.42 0.02
CA ASN A 42 3.93 -5.07 -1.28
C ASN A 42 3.72 -4.10 -2.46
N GLN A 43 3.09 -2.94 -2.25
CA GLN A 43 2.97 -1.89 -3.27
C GLN A 43 4.25 -1.08 -3.46
N ARG A 44 5.27 -1.26 -2.60
CA ARG A 44 6.51 -0.49 -2.68
C ARG A 44 7.44 -1.06 -3.75
N ALA A 45 7.93 -0.20 -4.64
CA ALA A 45 8.85 -0.60 -5.70
C ALA A 45 10.30 -0.85 -5.22
N GLY A 46 10.70 -0.24 -4.09
CA GLY A 46 12.03 -0.47 -3.50
C GLY A 46 13.23 -0.04 -4.35
N THR A 47 13.07 0.99 -5.20
CA THR A 47 14.09 1.45 -6.17
C THR A 47 15.14 2.41 -5.61
N ALA A 48 15.13 2.68 -4.29
CA ALA A 48 16.08 3.58 -3.67
C ALA A 48 17.49 2.97 -3.65
N ASN A 49 18.49 3.70 -4.15
CA ASN A 49 19.88 3.24 -4.20
C ASN A 49 20.86 4.39 -3.89
N THR A 50 22.02 4.03 -3.34
CA THR A 50 23.15 4.93 -3.12
C THR A 50 24.45 4.27 -3.56
N LYS A 51 25.37 5.09 -4.09
CA LYS A 51 26.69 4.59 -4.50
C LYS A 51 27.55 4.35 -3.27
N THR A 52 27.94 3.10 -3.07
CA THR A 52 28.97 2.74 -2.08
C THR A 52 30.35 3.16 -2.58
N ARG A 53 31.36 3.12 -1.70
CA ARG A 53 32.76 3.46 -2.05
C ARG A 53 33.28 2.74 -3.31
N GLY A 54 32.82 1.51 -3.56
CA GLY A 54 33.21 0.73 -4.74
C GLY A 54 32.55 1.19 -6.04
N MET A 55 31.37 1.80 -5.97
CA MET A 55 30.56 2.26 -7.10
C MET A 55 30.85 3.71 -7.51
N VAL A 56 31.46 4.49 -6.62
CA VAL A 56 31.90 5.85 -6.93
C VAL A 56 33.12 5.80 -7.85
N GLN A 57 33.08 6.58 -8.95
CA GLN A 57 34.22 6.76 -9.84
C GLN A 57 35.26 7.66 -9.19
N GLY A 58 36.53 7.24 -9.18
CA GLY A 58 37.62 8.03 -8.62
C GLY A 58 38.94 7.25 -8.60
N SER A 59 40.03 7.93 -8.29
CA SER A 59 41.36 7.32 -8.29
C SER A 59 41.45 6.11 -7.35
N THR A 60 42.09 5.03 -7.83
CA THR A 60 42.51 3.86 -7.02
C THR A 60 43.85 4.11 -6.32
N ARG A 61 44.61 5.12 -6.77
CA ARG A 61 45.92 5.45 -6.19
C ARG A 61 45.73 5.92 -4.76
N LYS A 62 46.63 5.45 -3.88
CA LYS A 62 46.70 5.95 -2.51
C LYS A 62 46.91 7.47 -2.52
N VAL A 63 46.11 8.19 -1.72
CA VAL A 63 46.07 9.66 -1.71
C VAL A 63 47.44 10.26 -1.40
N ARG A 64 48.17 9.65 -0.46
CA ARG A 64 49.53 10.03 -0.06
C ARG A 64 50.26 8.86 0.59
N MET A 65 51.58 8.96 0.72
CA MET A 65 52.42 7.98 1.41
C MET A 65 51.97 7.77 2.88
N GLN A 66 52.28 6.59 3.44
CA GLN A 66 51.78 6.15 4.75
C GLN A 66 52.30 6.97 5.94
N LYS A 67 53.48 7.57 5.81
CA LYS A 67 54.21 8.34 6.83
C LYS A 67 54.92 9.54 6.18
N TYR A 68 55.62 10.37 6.97
CA TYR A 68 56.49 11.46 6.49
C TYR A 68 55.80 12.65 5.78
N THR A 69 54.48 12.80 5.92
CA THR A 69 53.70 13.90 5.28
C THR A 69 53.12 14.90 6.27
N GLY A 70 53.21 14.67 7.59
CA GLY A 70 52.62 15.54 8.62
C GLY A 70 51.08 15.60 8.62
N ARG A 71 50.41 14.84 7.75
CA ARG A 71 48.93 14.81 7.62
C ARG A 71 48.36 13.47 8.06
N ALA A 72 47.05 13.40 8.29
CA ALA A 72 46.33 12.16 8.61
C ALA A 72 46.55 11.06 7.55
N ARG A 73 46.35 9.79 7.88
CA ARG A 73 46.52 8.68 6.90
C ARG A 73 45.24 8.47 6.10
N HIS A 74 45.34 8.40 4.77
CA HIS A 74 44.20 8.02 3.92
C HIS A 74 44.58 7.02 2.84
N GLY A 75 43.71 6.03 2.66
CA GLY A 75 43.86 4.98 1.66
C GLY A 75 43.27 5.32 0.29
N SER A 76 42.13 6.02 0.25
CA SER A 76 41.42 6.32 -0.99
C SER A 76 40.67 7.65 -0.89
N ILE A 77 40.58 8.36 -2.02
CA ILE A 77 39.76 9.58 -2.15
C ILE A 77 38.26 9.29 -2.16
N ARG A 78 37.86 8.03 -2.42
CA ARG A 78 36.45 7.58 -2.44
C ARG A 78 35.87 7.29 -1.06
N ALA A 79 36.67 7.47 0.00
CA ALA A 79 36.22 7.23 1.37
C ALA A 79 35.09 8.21 1.75
N PRO A 80 34.12 7.78 2.59
CA PRO A 80 32.94 8.58 2.94
C PRO A 80 33.25 9.90 3.65
N ILE A 81 34.41 9.98 4.29
CA ILE A 81 34.90 11.19 4.96
C ILE A 81 35.28 12.32 3.98
N TYR A 82 35.42 12.02 2.70
CA TYR A 82 35.73 13.00 1.67
C TYR A 82 34.47 13.47 0.95
N VAL A 83 34.47 14.74 0.52
CA VAL A 83 33.43 15.29 -0.35
C VAL A 83 33.43 14.52 -1.67
N GLY A 84 32.26 14.04 -2.10
CA GLY A 84 32.12 13.18 -3.28
C GLY A 84 32.54 11.71 -3.04
N GLY A 85 32.85 11.33 -1.79
CA GLY A 85 33.07 9.95 -1.38
C GLY A 85 31.80 9.10 -1.43
N GLY A 86 31.96 7.78 -1.31
CA GLY A 86 30.82 6.85 -1.26
C GLY A 86 30.02 6.97 0.04
N ILE A 87 28.74 6.63 -0.02
CA ILE A 87 27.84 6.63 1.15
C ILE A 87 27.94 5.28 1.87
N VAL A 88 28.04 5.31 3.20
CA VAL A 88 28.01 4.10 4.05
C VAL A 88 26.60 3.90 4.59
N PHE A 89 26.09 2.67 4.50
CA PHE A 89 24.74 2.29 4.97
C PHE A 89 23.59 3.14 4.41
N GLY A 90 23.77 3.68 3.20
CA GLY A 90 22.67 4.31 2.46
C GLY A 90 21.65 3.28 1.96
N PRO A 91 20.47 3.72 1.50
CA PRO A 91 19.46 2.82 0.98
C PRO A 91 20.01 2.01 -0.20
N GLN A 92 19.64 0.73 -0.22
CA GLN A 92 19.91 -0.20 -1.30
C GLN A 92 18.59 -0.76 -1.82
N PRO A 93 18.50 -1.09 -3.12
CA PRO A 93 17.31 -1.71 -3.68
C PRO A 93 16.99 -3.00 -2.94
N ARG A 94 15.73 -3.17 -2.52
CA ARG A 94 15.28 -4.37 -1.83
C ARG A 94 13.80 -4.63 -2.11
N ASP A 95 13.43 -5.88 -1.98
CA ASP A 95 12.02 -6.28 -1.96
C ASP A 95 11.42 -6.03 -0.56
N PHE A 96 10.24 -5.42 -0.54
CA PHE A 96 9.43 -5.20 0.66
C PHE A 96 8.30 -6.22 0.78
N GLY A 97 8.23 -7.18 -0.15
CA GLY A 97 7.23 -8.24 -0.21
C GLY A 97 7.15 -9.05 1.08
N LEU A 98 5.95 -9.11 1.65
CA LEU A 98 5.59 -9.98 2.77
C LEU A 98 4.47 -10.93 2.33
N ALA A 99 4.59 -12.19 2.74
CA ALA A 99 3.56 -13.20 2.53
C ALA A 99 2.71 -13.36 3.80
N ILE A 100 1.41 -13.61 3.63
CA ILE A 100 0.51 -13.97 4.72
C ILE A 100 -0.27 -15.24 4.36
N ASN A 101 -0.65 -16.02 5.37
CA ASN A 101 -1.39 -17.27 5.20
C ASN A 101 -2.72 -17.07 4.47
N LYS A 102 -3.11 -18.03 3.63
CA LYS A 102 -4.37 -17.98 2.86
C LYS A 102 -5.61 -17.83 3.77
N LYS A 103 -5.62 -18.51 4.92
CA LYS A 103 -6.70 -18.41 5.91
C LYS A 103 -6.82 -17.00 6.50
N MET A 104 -5.69 -16.36 6.80
CA MET A 104 -5.65 -14.98 7.33
C MET A 104 -6.14 -13.97 6.29
N LYS A 105 -5.77 -14.11 5.00
CA LYS A 105 -6.30 -13.26 3.92
C LYS A 105 -7.83 -13.31 3.86
N ARG A 106 -8.39 -14.53 3.90
CA ARG A 106 -9.84 -14.73 3.86
C ARG A 106 -10.53 -14.12 5.09
N LEU A 107 -9.96 -14.31 6.28
CA LEU A 107 -10.49 -13.74 7.51
C LEU A 107 -10.45 -12.20 7.49
N ALA A 108 -9.37 -11.59 6.99
CA ALA A 108 -9.26 -10.14 6.87
C ALA A 108 -10.35 -9.55 5.96
N ILE A 109 -10.60 -10.17 4.80
CA ILE A 109 -11.64 -9.72 3.86
C ILE A 109 -13.02 -9.83 4.49
N ARG A 110 -13.34 -10.97 5.12
CA ARG A 110 -14.62 -11.18 5.82
C ARG A 110 -14.81 -10.17 6.95
N SER A 111 -13.75 -9.89 7.72
CA SER A 111 -13.77 -8.92 8.83
C SER A 111 -14.02 -7.50 8.31
N ALA A 112 -13.40 -7.13 7.18
CA ALA A 112 -13.59 -5.83 6.56
C ALA A 112 -15.02 -5.66 6.01
N LEU A 113 -15.55 -6.68 5.34
CA LEU A 113 -16.93 -6.65 4.82
C LEU A 113 -17.95 -6.62 5.95
N SER A 114 -17.78 -7.44 6.99
CA SER A 114 -18.67 -7.46 8.15
C SER A 114 -18.65 -6.13 8.90
N GLY A 115 -17.48 -5.50 9.06
CA GLY A 115 -17.37 -4.16 9.63
C GLY A 115 -18.11 -3.10 8.80
N LYS A 116 -17.96 -3.12 7.47
CA LYS A 116 -18.69 -2.19 6.59
C LYS A 116 -20.20 -2.35 6.63
N VAL A 117 -20.68 -3.57 6.82
CA VAL A 117 -22.11 -3.85 7.00
C VAL A 117 -22.60 -3.37 8.37
N ALA A 118 -21.85 -3.65 9.44
CA ALA A 118 -22.18 -3.19 10.78
C ALA A 118 -22.26 -1.65 10.88
N ASP A 119 -21.38 -0.95 10.16
CA ASP A 119 -21.36 0.52 10.09
C ASP A 119 -22.43 1.09 9.13
N GLY A 120 -23.22 0.26 8.44
CA GLY A 120 -24.21 0.71 7.45
C GLY A 120 -23.60 1.36 6.19
N GLN A 121 -22.31 1.14 5.92
CA GLN A 121 -21.57 1.75 4.81
C GLN A 121 -21.59 0.93 3.52
N LEU A 122 -22.20 -0.25 3.54
CA LEU A 122 -22.29 -1.14 2.39
C LEU A 122 -23.66 -1.00 1.72
N ILE A 123 -23.66 -0.57 0.47
CA ILE A 123 -24.87 -0.38 -0.35
C ILE A 123 -24.84 -1.37 -1.51
N VAL A 124 -25.91 -2.15 -1.67
CA VAL A 124 -26.07 -3.10 -2.77
C VAL A 124 -26.94 -2.48 -3.85
N ILE A 125 -26.42 -2.37 -5.07
CA ILE A 125 -27.14 -1.86 -6.24
C ILE A 125 -27.50 -3.04 -7.14
N ASP A 126 -28.76 -3.13 -7.58
CA ASP A 126 -29.24 -4.25 -8.41
C ASP A 126 -28.61 -4.24 -9.81
N GLU A 127 -28.66 -3.10 -10.49
CA GLU A 127 -28.13 -2.93 -11.84
C GLU A 127 -27.57 -1.52 -12.05
N LEU A 128 -26.41 -1.44 -12.70
CA LEU A 128 -25.73 -0.18 -13.03
C LEU A 128 -25.56 -0.07 -14.56
N THR A 129 -26.61 0.33 -15.26
CA THR A 129 -26.60 0.48 -16.72
C THR A 129 -26.41 1.94 -17.14
N PHE A 130 -25.59 2.13 -18.18
CA PHE A 130 -25.35 3.43 -18.81
C PHE A 130 -25.60 3.35 -20.30
N LYS A 131 -26.29 4.34 -20.87
CA LYS A 131 -26.44 4.46 -22.33
C LYS A 131 -25.16 4.96 -23.01
N SER A 132 -24.34 5.71 -22.29
CA SER A 132 -23.04 6.22 -22.75
C SER A 132 -22.11 6.40 -21.54
N PRO A 133 -20.78 6.28 -21.68
CA PRO A 133 -19.84 6.40 -20.56
C PRO A 133 -19.67 7.87 -20.11
N LYS A 134 -20.73 8.45 -19.53
CA LYS A 134 -20.78 9.84 -19.06
C LYS A 134 -20.64 9.92 -17.55
N THR A 135 -19.59 10.60 -17.10
CA THR A 135 -19.31 10.82 -15.66
C THR A 135 -20.40 11.62 -14.94
N LYS A 136 -21.10 12.51 -15.66
CA LYS A 136 -22.23 13.30 -15.12
C LYS A 136 -23.40 12.42 -14.68
N GLU A 137 -23.68 11.34 -15.42
CA GLU A 137 -24.73 10.38 -15.08
C GLU A 137 -24.38 9.62 -13.80
N MET A 138 -23.12 9.17 -13.67
CA MET A 138 -22.62 8.50 -12.47
C MET A 138 -22.66 9.39 -11.23
N LEU A 139 -22.25 10.67 -11.34
CA LEU A 139 -22.36 11.63 -10.25
C LEU A 139 -23.82 11.82 -9.78
N GLY A 140 -24.77 11.81 -10.72
CA GLY A 140 -26.19 11.88 -10.40
C GLY A 140 -26.69 10.66 -9.61
N ILE A 141 -26.22 9.46 -9.96
CA ILE A 141 -26.55 8.21 -9.25
C ILE A 141 -25.96 8.23 -7.84
N LEU A 142 -24.68 8.58 -7.69
CA LEU A 142 -24.01 8.63 -6.39
C LEU A 142 -24.72 9.55 -5.39
N ARG A 143 -25.16 10.73 -5.85
CA ARG A 143 -25.96 11.67 -5.03
C ARG A 143 -27.31 11.08 -4.62
N LYS A 144 -28.00 10.39 -5.52
CA LYS A 144 -29.30 9.76 -5.23
C LYS A 144 -29.19 8.61 -4.23
N VAL A 145 -28.06 7.93 -4.22
CA VAL A 145 -27.75 6.82 -3.30
C VAL A 145 -27.20 7.34 -1.95
N GLY A 146 -27.06 8.66 -1.78
CA GLY A 146 -26.59 9.26 -0.53
C GLY A 146 -25.09 9.14 -0.29
N ILE A 147 -24.32 8.84 -1.34
CA ILE A 147 -22.86 8.76 -1.26
C ILE A 147 -22.28 10.14 -1.54
N GLU A 148 -21.96 10.87 -0.49
CA GLU A 148 -21.20 12.12 -0.57
C GLU A 148 -19.71 11.87 -0.36
N ARG A 149 -18.89 12.71 -1.00
CA ARG A 149 -17.44 12.56 -0.97
C ARG A 149 -16.95 12.93 0.43
N SER A 150 -16.40 11.96 1.16
CA SER A 150 -15.58 12.20 2.35
C SER A 150 -14.32 12.99 2.03
#